data_AF-A0A0E9QA85-F1
#
_entry.id   AF-A0A0E9QA85-F1
#
_cell.length_a   1.000
_cell.length_b   1.000
_cell.length_c   1.000
_cell.angle_alpha   90.00
_cell.angle_beta   90.00
_cell.angle_gamma   90.00
#
_symmetry.space_group_name_H-M   'P 1'
#
loop_
_entity.id
_entity.type
_entity.pdbx_description
1 polymer ?
#
loop_
_entity_poly.entity_id
_entity_poly.type
_entity_poly.pdbx_seq_one_letter_code
_entity_poly.pdbx_strand_id
1 'polypeptide(L)'
;MPKKIQNFAKSALVKPITINVGRAGAASLDVIQEVEYVKEEAKMVYLLECLQKTPPPVLMFAEKKADVDAIHEYLLLKGVEAVAIHGGKDQEERTKGY
;
A
#
# COMPACT_ATOMS: atom_id res chain seq x y z
N MET A 1 18.68 -13.93 3.51
CA MET A 1 19.62 -12.99 4.17
C MET A 1 20.90 -12.87 3.33
N PRO A 2 21.36 -11.66 2.95
CA PRO A 2 22.59 -11.47 2.17
C PRO A 2 23.85 -12.00 2.88
N LYS A 3 24.85 -12.47 2.11
CA LYS A 3 26.11 -13.06 2.63
C LYS A 3 26.86 -12.15 3.61
N LYS A 4 26.91 -10.83 3.35
CA LYS A 4 27.59 -9.87 4.25
C LYS A 4 26.98 -9.85 5.65
N ILE A 5 25.64 -9.90 5.74
CA ILE A 5 24.92 -9.90 7.02
C ILE A 5 25.11 -11.24 7.75
N GLN A 6 25.11 -12.36 7.01
CA GLN A 6 25.40 -13.67 7.60
C GLN A 6 26.82 -13.74 8.20
N ASN A 7 27.82 -13.17 7.51
CA ASN A 7 29.19 -13.15 8.00
C ASN A 7 29.33 -12.31 9.27
N PHE A 8 28.67 -11.14 9.32
CA PHE A 8 28.62 -10.32 10.52
C PHE A 8 27.96 -11.04 11.70
N ALA A 9 26.82 -11.68 11.48
CA ALA A 9 26.12 -12.44 12.51
C ALA A 9 26.99 -13.58 13.09
N LYS A 10 27.75 -14.28 12.24
CA LYS A 10 28.69 -15.34 12.67
C LYS A 10 29.84 -14.80 13.53
N SER A 11 30.34 -13.61 13.24
CA SER A 11 31.41 -12.99 14.06
C SER A 11 30.89 -12.40 15.38
N ALA A 12 29.62 -11.99 15.43
CA ALA A 12 29.07 -11.25 16.56
C ALA A 12 28.32 -12.10 17.59
N LEU A 13 27.86 -13.31 17.23
CA LEU A 13 26.97 -14.13 18.07
C LEU A 13 27.62 -15.46 18.48
N VAL A 14 27.38 -15.89 19.72
CA VAL A 14 27.79 -17.21 20.22
C VAL A 14 26.59 -18.15 20.22
N LYS A 15 26.68 -19.25 19.44
CA LYS A 15 25.64 -20.28 19.29
C LYS A 15 24.21 -19.71 19.08
N PRO A 16 24.00 -18.83 18.07
CA PRO A 16 22.69 -18.27 17.83
C PRO A 16 21.69 -19.32 17.32
N ILE A 17 20.44 -19.18 17.73
CA ILE A 17 19.31 -19.92 17.14
C ILE A 17 18.71 -19.04 16.05
N THR A 18 18.51 -19.60 14.86
CA THR A 18 17.83 -18.89 13.77
C THR A 18 16.34 -19.19 13.81
N ILE A 19 15.53 -18.16 14.00
CA ILE A 19 14.07 -18.25 13.89
C ILE A 19 13.66 -17.62 12.56
N ASN A 20 13.05 -18.41 11.68
CA ASN A 20 12.45 -17.90 10.44
C ASN A 20 10.95 -17.75 10.66
N VAL A 21 10.45 -16.51 10.57
CA VAL A 21 9.00 -16.24 10.61
C VAL A 21 8.52 -16.06 9.18
N GLY A 22 7.75 -17.03 8.69
CA GLY A 22 7.25 -17.04 7.31
C GLY A 22 8.32 -17.22 6.24
N ARG A 23 7.91 -17.08 4.97
CA ARG A 23 8.82 -17.11 3.81
C ARG A 23 9.32 -15.70 3.54
N ALA A 24 10.62 -15.47 3.74
CA ALA A 24 11.24 -14.17 3.49
C ALA A 24 10.97 -13.69 2.05
N GLY A 25 10.34 -12.52 1.92
CA GLY A 25 10.05 -11.90 0.63
C GLY A 25 8.86 -12.49 -0.13
N ALA A 26 8.08 -13.41 0.45
CA ALA A 26 6.81 -13.83 -0.14
C ALA A 26 5.67 -12.95 0.37
N ALA A 27 4.72 -12.64 -0.50
CA ALA A 27 3.42 -12.11 -0.07
C ALA A 27 2.77 -13.09 0.91
N SER A 28 1.97 -12.57 1.85
CA SER A 28 1.22 -13.42 2.77
C SER A 28 0.29 -14.35 1.97
N LEU A 29 0.24 -15.62 2.35
CA LEU A 29 -0.67 -16.60 1.73
C LEU A 29 -2.14 -16.26 2.03
N ASP A 30 -2.39 -15.47 3.07
CA ASP A 30 -3.72 -15.02 3.48
C ASP A 30 -4.21 -13.79 2.69
N VAL A 31 -3.41 -13.29 1.74
CA VAL A 31 -3.78 -12.15 0.89
C VAL A 31 -4.21 -12.65 -0.49
N ILE A 32 -5.48 -12.46 -0.81
CA ILE A 32 -6.02 -12.67 -2.15
C ILE A 32 -5.57 -11.52 -3.04
N GLN A 33 -5.03 -11.83 -4.21
CA GLN A 33 -4.56 -10.86 -5.20
C GLN A 33 -5.33 -11.04 -6.50
N GLU A 34 -6.01 -9.98 -6.92
CA GLU A 34 -6.79 -9.94 -8.16
C GLU A 34 -6.20 -8.88 -9.09
N VAL A 35 -6.18 -9.19 -10.39
CA VAL A 35 -5.69 -8.27 -11.42
C VAL A 35 -6.80 -8.06 -12.43
N GLU A 36 -7.21 -6.82 -12.60
CA GLU A 36 -8.31 -6.45 -13.48
C GLU A 36 -7.78 -5.54 -14.61
N TYR A 37 -8.01 -5.96 -15.86
CA TYR A 37 -7.60 -5.18 -17.02
C TYR A 37 -8.66 -4.13 -17.34
N VAL A 38 -8.31 -2.87 -17.11
CA VAL A 38 -9.18 -1.72 -17.34
C VAL A 38 -8.44 -0.72 -18.22
N LYS A 39 -9.14 -0.13 -19.19
CA LYS A 39 -8.57 0.96 -20.01
C LYS A 39 -8.26 2.16 -19.13
N GLU A 40 -7.22 2.91 -19.47
CA GLU A 40 -6.73 4.03 -18.64
C GLU A 40 -7.85 5.04 -18.34
N GLU A 41 -8.60 5.41 -19.37
CA GLU A 41 -9.71 6.37 -19.29
C GLU A 41 -10.88 5.90 -18.41
N ALA A 42 -10.99 4.59 -18.15
CA ALA A 42 -12.05 4.00 -17.35
C ALA A 42 -11.64 3.73 -15.90
N LYS A 43 -10.34 3.76 -15.57
CA LYS A 43 -9.84 3.40 -14.23
C LYS A 43 -10.45 4.24 -13.11
N MET A 44 -10.58 5.56 -13.32
CA MET A 44 -11.13 6.47 -12.30
C MET A 44 -12.56 6.10 -11.91
N VAL A 45 -13.41 5.81 -12.90
CA VAL A 45 -14.80 5.41 -12.64
C VAL A 45 -14.85 4.01 -12.04
N TYR A 46 -13.98 3.11 -12.50
CA TYR A 46 -13.88 1.73 -12.01
C TYR A 46 -13.53 1.64 -10.53
N LEU A 47 -12.87 2.65 -9.95
CA LEU A 47 -12.59 2.70 -8.51
C LEU A 47 -13.87 2.56 -7.66
N LEU A 48 -15.00 3.08 -8.12
CA LEU A 48 -16.27 2.94 -7.39
C LEU A 48 -16.76 1.50 -7.37
N GLU A 49 -16.54 0.75 -8.45
CA GLU A 49 -16.84 -0.69 -8.50
C GLU A 49 -15.89 -1.47 -7.59
N CYS A 50 -14.60 -1.11 -7.55
CA CYS A 50 -13.65 -1.69 -6.60
C CYS A 50 -14.09 -1.49 -5.14
N LEU A 51 -14.62 -0.31 -4.80
CA LEU A 51 -15.13 -0.01 -3.46
C LEU A 51 -16.41 -0.78 -3.10
N GLN A 52 -17.17 -1.27 -4.09
CA GLN A 52 -18.29 -2.17 -3.84
C GLN A 52 -17.82 -3.59 -3.53
N LYS A 53 -16.75 -4.05 -4.19
CA LYS A 53 -16.12 -5.36 -3.92
C LYS A 53 -15.40 -5.37 -2.58
N THR A 54 -14.68 -4.28 -2.27
CA THR A 54 -13.91 -4.10 -1.05
C THR A 54 -14.32 -2.78 -0.37
N PRO A 55 -15.26 -2.83 0.59
CA PRO A 55 -15.76 -1.63 1.24
C PRO A 55 -14.70 -0.98 2.14
N PRO A 56 -14.76 0.35 2.37
CA PRO A 56 -13.91 1.05 3.32
C PRO A 56 -13.93 0.44 4.73
N PRO A 57 -12.83 0.54 5.51
CA PRO A 57 -11.60 1.28 5.19
C PRO A 57 -10.68 0.54 4.21
N VAL A 58 -10.17 1.28 3.22
CA VAL A 58 -9.23 0.77 2.22
C VAL A 58 -8.04 1.70 2.06
N LEU A 59 -6.91 1.15 1.61
CA LEU A 59 -5.74 1.92 1.24
C LEU A 59 -5.53 1.81 -0.28
N MET A 60 -5.56 2.95 -0.97
CA MET A 60 -5.30 3.03 -2.40
C MET A 60 -3.93 3.64 -2.66
N PHE A 61 -3.17 3.01 -3.55
CA PHE A 61 -1.87 3.49 -3.99
C PHE A 61 -1.97 4.00 -5.42
N ALA A 62 -1.36 5.15 -5.68
CA ALA A 62 -1.16 5.67 -7.02
C ALA A 62 0.32 6.03 -7.21
N GLU A 63 0.79 6.02 -8.46
CA GLU A 63 2.21 6.23 -8.78
C GLU A 63 2.64 7.68 -8.56
N LYS A 64 1.79 8.65 -8.93
CA LYS A 64 2.13 10.08 -8.89
C LYS A 64 1.27 10.84 -7.88
N LYS A 65 1.82 11.91 -7.31
CA LYS A 65 1.11 12.82 -6.40
C LYS A 65 -0.17 13.38 -7.03
N ALA A 66 -0.08 13.80 -8.30
CA ALA A 66 -1.23 14.33 -9.04
C ALA A 66 -2.36 13.31 -9.20
N ASP A 67 -2.04 12.02 -9.34
CA ASP A 67 -3.05 10.97 -9.44
C ASP A 67 -3.76 10.77 -8.08
N VAL A 68 -3.00 10.85 -6.97
CA VAL A 68 -3.58 10.81 -5.61
C VAL A 68 -4.56 11.95 -5.40
N ASP A 69 -4.19 13.18 -5.77
CA ASP A 69 -5.05 14.35 -5.66
C ASP A 69 -6.31 14.21 -6.52
N ALA A 70 -6.16 13.78 -7.78
CA ALA A 70 -7.29 13.58 -8.69
C ALA A 70 -8.27 12.50 -8.18
N ILE A 71 -7.76 11.37 -7.65
CA ILE A 71 -8.59 10.32 -7.06
C ILE A 71 -9.31 10.84 -5.82
N HIS A 72 -8.60 11.55 -4.95
CA HIS A 72 -9.17 12.13 -3.73
C HIS A 72 -10.31 13.10 -4.04
N GLU A 73 -10.11 14.04 -4.95
CA GLU A 73 -11.16 14.97 -5.41
C GLU A 73 -12.35 14.23 -6.00
N TYR A 74 -12.10 13.22 -6.85
CA TYR A 74 -13.16 12.43 -7.45
C TYR A 74 -14.01 11.68 -6.40
N LEU A 75 -13.38 11.09 -5.40
CA LEU A 75 -14.07 10.37 -4.33
C LEU A 75 -14.93 11.31 -3.48
N LEU A 76 -14.40 12.49 -3.11
CA LEU A 76 -15.16 13.51 -2.39
C LEU A 76 -16.38 13.98 -3.21
N LEU A 77 -16.22 14.20 -4.52
CA LEU A 77 -17.33 14.54 -5.43
C LEU A 77 -18.40 13.45 -5.50
N LYS A 78 -18.02 12.19 -5.28
CA LYS A 78 -18.94 11.04 -5.21
C LYS A 78 -19.49 10.78 -3.81
N GLY A 79 -19.18 11.63 -2.84
CA GLY A 79 -19.63 11.50 -1.45
C GLY A 79 -18.93 10.38 -0.69
N VAL A 80 -17.76 9.95 -1.15
CA VAL A 80 -16.91 8.99 -0.46
C VAL A 80 -15.87 9.76 0.35
N GLU A 81 -15.87 9.58 1.66
CA GLU A 81 -14.85 10.15 2.53
C GLU A 81 -13.49 9.51 2.24
N ALA A 82 -12.49 10.36 1.98
CA ALA A 82 -11.13 9.93 1.68
C ALA A 82 -10.13 10.94 2.22
N VAL A 83 -8.90 10.49 2.43
CA VAL A 83 -7.76 11.34 2.79
C VAL A 83 -6.61 11.03 1.83
N ALA A 84 -5.99 12.09 1.31
CA ALA A 84 -4.82 12.00 0.45
C ALA A 84 -3.51 12.11 1.25
N ILE A 85 -2.54 11.22 0.98
CA ILE A 85 -1.22 11.24 1.63
C ILE A 85 -0.12 11.24 0.57
N HIS A 86 0.67 12.30 0.50
CA HIS A 86 1.96 12.33 -0.20
C HIS A 86 2.84 13.45 0.36
N GLY A 87 4.14 13.43 0.02
CA GLY A 87 5.12 14.42 0.48
C GLY A 87 4.96 15.82 -0.12
N GLY A 88 3.77 16.20 -0.55
CA GLY A 88 3.42 17.57 -0.95
C GLY A 88 2.16 18.10 -0.24
N LYS A 89 1.50 17.27 0.59
CA LYS A 89 0.41 17.69 1.47
C LYS A 89 0.98 18.34 2.72
N ASP A 90 0.26 19.33 3.23
CA ASP A 90 0.64 19.99 4.47
C ASP A 90 0.51 19.01 5.65
N GLN A 91 1.28 19.25 6.71
CA GLN A 91 1.35 18.34 7.86
C GLN A 91 -0.02 18.14 8.51
N GLU A 92 -0.86 19.18 8.55
CA GLU A 92 -2.24 19.09 9.08
C GLU A 92 -3.13 18.18 8.22
N GLU A 93 -3.01 18.26 6.90
CA GLU A 93 -3.75 17.39 5.96
C GLU A 93 -3.31 15.94 6.11
N ARG A 94 -2.03 15.68 6.38
CA ARG A 94 -1.49 14.33 6.62
C ARG A 94 -2.03 13.69 7.90
N THR A 95 -2.27 14.48 8.94
CA THR A 95 -2.77 14.00 10.24
C THR A 95 -4.27 13.77 10.29
N LYS A 96 -5.06 14.34 9.36
CA LYS A 96 -6.50 14.08 9.27
C LYS A 96 -6.84 12.62 8.93
N GLY A 97 -5.89 11.86 8.37
CA GLY A 97 -6.05 10.45 8.01
C GLY A 97 -5.63 9.45 9.08
N TYR A 98 -5.27 9.91 10.29
CA TYR A 98 -4.92 9.07 11.44
C TYR A 98 -6.02 9.10 12.50
#